data_AF-A0A5B8VW46-F1
#
_entry.id   AF-A0A5B8VW46-F1
#
_cell.length_a   1.000
_cell.length_b   1.000
_cell.length_c   1.000
_cell.angle_alpha   90.00
_cell.angle_beta   90.00
_cell.angle_gamma   90.00
#
_symmetry.space_group_name_H-M   'P 1'
#
loop_
_entity.id
_entity.type
_entity.pdbx_description
1 polymer ?
#
loop_
_entity_poly.entity_id
_entity_poly.type
_entity_poly.pdbx_seq_one_letter_code
_entity_poly.pdbx_strand_id
1 'polypeptide(L)' 'METLIVHPQNKEQLDALKAFMKALKISFEAEKPYDPEFVAKIQESRRQVKRGETRVVNIDDL' A
#
# COMPACT_ATOMS: atom_id res chain seq x y z
N MET A 1 9.75 -16.31 -14.00
CA MET A 1 9.40 -16.58 -12.59
C MET A 1 8.30 -15.62 -12.21
N GLU A 2 7.36 -16.05 -11.38
CA GLU A 2 6.17 -15.29 -11.00
C GLU A 2 6.25 -14.88 -9.52
N THR A 3 5.67 -13.73 -9.18
CA THR A 3 5.59 -13.24 -7.80
C THR A 3 4.26 -13.66 -7.19
N LEU A 4 4.31 -14.39 -6.07
CA LEU A 4 3.13 -14.75 -5.31
C LEU A 4 2.86 -13.70 -4.22
N ILE A 5 1.70 -13.06 -4.26
CA ILE A 5 1.23 -12.11 -3.23
C ILE A 5 0.18 -12.81 -2.37
N VAL A 6 0.37 -12.81 -1.05
CA VAL A 6 -0.52 -13.47 -0.09
C VAL A 6 -1.17 -12.43 0.82
N HIS A 7 -2.50 -12.48 0.96
CA HIS A 7 -3.29 -11.55 1.77
C HIS A 7 -3.88 -12.24 3.01
N PRO A 8 -3.15 -12.36 4.13
CA PRO A 8 -3.68 -12.93 5.36
C PRO A 8 -4.81 -12.05 5.91
N GLN A 9 -5.89 -12.70 6.37
CA GLN A 9 -7.09 -12.01 6.88
C GLN A 9 -6.98 -11.65 8.36
N ASN A 10 -6.08 -12.28 9.10
CA ASN A 10 -5.89 -12.06 10.53
C ASN A 10 -4.42 -12.25 10.94
N LYS A 11 -4.13 -11.90 12.20
CA LYS A 11 -2.77 -11.95 12.74
C LYS A 11 -2.24 -13.38 12.83
N GLU A 12 -3.08 -14.35 13.18
CA GLU A 12 -2.69 -15.76 13.30
C GLU A 12 -2.23 -16.34 11.95
N GLN A 13 -2.97 -16.06 10.86
CA GLN A 13 -2.58 -16.45 9.50
C GLN A 13 -1.25 -15.79 9.08
N LEU A 14 -1.06 -14.51 9.39
CA LEU A 14 0.18 -13.80 9.08
C LEU A 14 1.38 -14.42 9.82
N ASP A 15 1.22 -14.76 11.09
CA ASP A 15 2.29 -15.35 11.90
C ASP A 15 2.60 -16.79 11.45
N ALA A 16 1.59 -17.58 11.09
CA ALA A 16 1.77 -18.91 10.50
C ALA A 16 2.53 -18.86 9.16
N LEU A 17 2.16 -17.93 8.26
CA LEU A 17 2.84 -17.75 6.98
C LEU A 17 4.31 -17.33 7.16
N LYS A 18 4.59 -16.40 8.07
CA LYS A 18 5.97 -15.99 8.39
C LYS A 18 6.79 -17.16 8.91
N ALA A 19 6.23 -17.99 9.79
CA ALA A 19 6.91 -19.16 10.33
C ALA A 19 7.21 -20.19 9.22
N PHE A 20 6.23 -20.45 8.36
CA PHE A 20 6.37 -21.36 7.22
C PHE A 20 7.45 -20.90 6.23
N MET A 21 7.41 -19.63 5.83
CA MET A 21 8.40 -19.05 4.90
C MET A 21 9.82 -19.09 5.50
N LYS A 22 9.97 -18.79 6.79
CA LYS A 22 11.26 -18.90 7.50
C LYS A 22 11.79 -20.34 7.53
N ALA A 23 10.92 -21.32 7.83
CA ALA A 23 11.30 -22.72 7.88
C ALA A 23 11.81 -23.22 6.53
N LEU A 24 11.23 -22.73 5.43
CA LEU A 24 11.62 -23.06 4.06
C LEU A 24 12.74 -22.17 3.51
N LYS A 25 13.28 -21.25 4.31
CA LYS A 25 14.30 -20.26 3.90
C LYS A 25 13.88 -19.41 2.68
N ILE A 26 12.59 -19.12 2.58
CA ILE A 26 12.02 -18.25 1.56
C ILE A 26 12.10 -16.80 2.07
N SER A 27 12.72 -15.92 1.29
CA SER A 27 12.73 -14.49 1.54
C SER A 27 11.34 -13.90 1.27
N PHE A 28 10.88 -13.03 2.17
CA PHE A 28 9.59 -12.35 2.03
C PHE A 28 9.70 -10.90 2.47
N GLU A 29 8.83 -10.07 1.92
CA GLU A 29 8.67 -8.67 2.30
C GLU A 29 7.30 -8.49 2.94
N ALA A 30 7.25 -7.72 4.02
CA ALA A 30 6.01 -7.39 4.70
C ALA A 30 5.77 -5.88 4.57
N GLU A 31 4.87 -5.51 3.67
CA GLU A 31 4.43 -4.14 3.54
C GLU A 31 3.41 -3.82 4.64
N LYS A 32 3.60 -2.67 5.28
CA LYS A 32 2.59 -2.13 6.17
C LYS A 32 1.53 -1.43 5.32
N PRO A 33 0.24 -1.46 5.72
CA PRO A 33 -0.75 -0.64 5.07
C PRO A 33 -0.34 0.83 5.14
N TYR A 34 -0.70 1.59 4.10
CA TYR A 34 -0.52 3.04 4.13
C TYR A 34 -1.26 3.65 5.33
N ASP A 35 -0.71 4.75 5.84
CA ASP A 35 -1.33 5.51 6.91
C ASP A 35 -2.79 5.88 6.53
N PRO A 36 -3.77 5.64 7.41
CA PRO A 36 -5.18 5.91 7.09
C PRO A 36 -5.46 7.37 6.70
N GLU A 37 -4.78 8.33 7.31
CA GLU A 37 -4.94 9.75 6.96
C GLU A 37 -4.37 10.03 5.58
N PHE A 38 -3.24 9.42 5.23
CA PHE A 38 -2.70 9.49 3.89
C PHE A 38 -3.68 8.92 2.86
N VAL A 39 -4.27 7.74 3.12
CA VAL A 39 -5.27 7.14 2.24
C VAL A 39 -6.49 8.06 2.09
N ALA A 40 -6.97 8.63 3.19
CA ALA A 40 -8.10 9.57 3.19
C ALA A 40 -7.80 10.82 2.33
N LYS A 41 -6.61 11.41 2.48
CA LYS A 41 -6.13 12.55 1.70
C LYS A 41 -6.08 12.22 0.20
N ILE A 42 -5.54 11.05 -0.17
CA ILE A 42 -5.48 10.62 -1.57
C ILE A 42 -6.89 10.43 -2.15
N GLN A 43 -7.80 9.84 -1.39
CA GLN A 43 -9.19 9.70 -1.83
C GLN A 43 -9.87 11.06 -2.01
N GLU A 44 -9.59 12.01 -1.14
CA GLU A 44 -10.07 13.39 -1.26
C GLU A 44 -9.54 14.07 -2.53
N SER A 45 -8.22 14.01 -2.75
CA SER A 45 -7.62 14.56 -3.98
C SER A 45 -8.23 13.93 -5.24
N ARG A 46 -8.50 12.61 -5.25
CA ARG A 46 -9.19 11.95 -6.36
C ARG A 46 -10.61 12.49 -6.58
N ARG A 47 -11.32 12.89 -5.53
CA ARG A 47 -12.64 13.53 -5.64
C ARG A 47 -12.53 14.96 -6.17
N GLN A 48 -11.58 15.74 -5.66
CA GLN A 48 -11.30 17.11 -6.11
C GLN A 48 -10.97 17.14 -7.61
N VAL A 49 -10.10 16.24 -8.08
CA VAL A 49 -9.77 16.08 -9.51
C VAL A 49 -11.02 15.79 -10.34
N LYS A 50 -11.90 14.88 -9.89
CA LYS A 50 -13.17 14.59 -10.59
C LYS A 50 -14.12 15.78 -10.64
N ARG A 51 -14.04 16.70 -9.68
CA ARG A 51 -14.83 17.94 -9.63
C ARG A 51 -14.18 19.10 -10.39
N GLY A 52 -12.97 18.92 -10.90
CA GLY A 52 -12.19 19.99 -11.55
C GLY A 52 -11.50 20.93 -10.57
N GLU A 53 -11.48 20.62 -9.27
CA GLU A 53 -10.80 21.38 -8.21
C GLU A 53 -9.28 21.11 -8.25
N THR A 54 -8.64 21.45 -9.37
CA THR A 54 -7.20 21.24 -9.59
C THR A 54 -6.52 22.57 -9.87
N ARG A 55 -5.23 22.66 -9.50
CA ARG A 55 -4.38 23.80 -9.83
C ARG A 55 -3.18 23.31 -10.59
N VAL A 56 -2.92 23.92 -11.75
CA VAL A 56 -1.67 23.73 -12.48
C VAL A 56 -0.64 24.69 -11.87
N VAL A 57 0.55 24.17 -11.59
CA VAL A 57 1.70 24.95 -11.10
C VAL A 57 2.82 24.76 -12.10
N ASN A 58 3.36 25.86 -12.65
CA ASN A 58 4.51 25.79 -13.53
C ASN A 58 5.79 25.60 -12.70
N ILE A 59 6.80 24.98 -13.29
CA ILE A 59 8.09 24.75 -12.62
C ILE A 59 8.76 26.08 -12.26
N ASP A 60 8.54 27.12 -13.09
CA ASP A 60 9.06 28.47 -12.85
C ASP A 60 8.39 29.18 -11.66
N ASP A 61 7.27 28.65 -11.14
CA ASP A 61 6.51 29.18 -10.00
C ASP A 61 6.85 28.49 -8.66
N LEU A 62 7.81 27.55 -8.65
CA LEU A 62 8.28 26.79 -7.47
C LEU A 62 9.51 27.43 -6.84
#